data_AF-A0A4Y2JAF1-F1
#
_entry.id   AF-A0A4Y2JAF1-F1
#
_cell.length_a   1.000
_cell.length_b   1.000
_cell.length_c   1.000
_cell.angle_alpha   90.00
_cell.angle_beta   90.00
_cell.angle_gamma   90.00
#
_symmetry.space_group_name_H-M   'P 1'
#
loop_
_entity.id
_entity.type
_entity.pdbx_description
1 polymer ?
#
loop_
_entity_poly.entity_id
_entity_poly.type
_entity_poly.pdbx_seq_one_letter_code
_entity_poly.pdbx_strand_id
1 'polypeptide(L)'
;MYNHWRNLQKSACRRSETQEENERNFISDLNNLFDIANANALEIIKIEEDRKLLLSQRESGWTGCLMGIDMKLAKREERVLLRVTEQENRLAKAHHSSEIDDNFMDSSEESSGTEDISDQPGPSSSITQSSLEENIDEQIELRMGIVGGMKCFLTPKIMAVLDRFHISQRSAVFILEAVAESLGHNIDELAINQNTIQRYREDFCKTKATRIKGLFK
;
A
#
# COMPACT_ATOMS: atom_id res chain seq x y z
N MET A 1 29.03 -7.82 -15.09
CA MET A 1 27.84 -8.65 -14.78
C MET A 1 27.08 -9.20 -15.97
N TYR A 2 26.61 -8.39 -16.93
CA TYR A 2 25.74 -8.88 -18.02
C TYR A 2 26.29 -10.10 -18.76
N ASN A 3 27.56 -10.05 -19.21
CA ASN A 3 28.20 -11.16 -19.92
C ASN A 3 28.38 -12.41 -19.03
N HIS A 4 28.60 -12.22 -17.73
CA HIS A 4 28.75 -13.32 -16.77
C HIS A 4 27.41 -14.05 -16.60
N TRP A 5 26.32 -13.30 -16.41
CA TRP A 5 24.95 -13.84 -16.39
C TRP A 5 24.59 -14.57 -17.68
N ARG A 6 24.91 -14.00 -18.86
CA ARG A 6 24.67 -14.66 -20.15
C ARG A 6 25.44 -15.97 -20.30
N ASN A 7 26.60 -16.12 -19.68
CA ASN A 7 27.36 -17.36 -19.68
C ASN A 7 26.78 -18.39 -18.70
N LEU A 8 26.38 -17.96 -17.50
CA LEU A 8 25.64 -18.79 -16.53
C LEU A 8 24.34 -19.36 -17.13
N GLN A 9 23.62 -18.55 -17.91
CA GLN A 9 22.39 -18.97 -18.57
C GLN A 9 22.59 -20.12 -19.57
N LYS A 10 23.76 -20.21 -20.22
CA LYS A 10 24.06 -21.28 -21.20
C LYS A 10 24.23 -22.64 -20.54
N SER A 11 24.61 -22.66 -19.26
CA SER A 11 24.85 -23.88 -18.47
C SER A 11 23.80 -24.13 -17.39
N ALA A 12 22.72 -23.33 -17.35
CA ALA A 12 21.66 -23.43 -16.35
C ALA A 12 20.98 -24.82 -16.26
N CYS A 13 20.98 -25.60 -17.35
CA CYS A 13 20.43 -26.95 -17.35
C CYS A 13 21.37 -28.01 -16.72
N ARG A 14 22.63 -27.66 -16.44
CA ARG A 14 23.64 -28.58 -15.89
C ARG A 14 23.75 -28.41 -14.38
N ARG A 15 23.36 -29.43 -13.61
CA ARG A 15 23.61 -29.49 -12.16
C ARG A 15 24.99 -30.08 -11.87
N SER A 16 26.03 -29.32 -12.17
CA SER A 16 27.41 -29.63 -11.76
C SER A 16 27.81 -28.75 -10.59
N GLU A 17 28.62 -29.27 -9.67
CA GLU A 17 29.14 -28.52 -8.52
C GLU A 17 29.79 -27.18 -8.92
N THR A 18 30.57 -27.17 -10.00
CA THR A 18 31.18 -25.94 -10.54
C THR A 18 30.15 -24.91 -11.01
N GLN A 19 29.01 -25.36 -11.54
CA GLN A 19 27.94 -24.46 -11.97
C GLN A 19 27.25 -23.83 -10.76
N GLU A 20 26.94 -24.62 -9.74
CA GLU A 20 26.33 -24.12 -8.51
C GLU A 20 27.22 -23.10 -7.79
N GLU A 21 28.55 -23.34 -7.78
CA GLU A 21 29.52 -22.39 -7.23
C GLU A 21 29.55 -21.08 -8.03
N ASN A 22 29.52 -21.16 -9.36
CA ASN A 22 29.43 -19.96 -10.21
C ASN A 22 28.13 -19.18 -9.98
N GLU A 23 27.01 -19.87 -9.75
CA GLU A 23 25.73 -19.25 -9.43
C GLU A 23 25.77 -18.57 -8.05
N ARG A 24 26.35 -19.22 -7.03
CA ARG A 24 26.56 -18.62 -5.70
C ARG A 24 27.43 -17.37 -5.77
N ASN A 25 28.53 -17.42 -6.50
CA ASN A 25 29.42 -16.28 -6.69
C ASN A 25 28.71 -15.12 -7.41
N PHE A 26 27.93 -15.41 -8.45
CA PHE A 26 27.13 -14.39 -9.13
C PHE A 26 26.08 -13.74 -8.21
N ILE A 27 25.41 -14.52 -7.36
CA ILE A 27 24.45 -14.00 -6.38
C ILE A 27 25.15 -13.12 -5.34
N SER A 28 26.32 -13.54 -4.84
CA SER A 28 27.14 -12.74 -3.93
C SER A 28 27.51 -11.39 -4.57
N ASP A 29 28.02 -11.41 -5.80
CA ASP A 29 28.36 -10.20 -6.56
C ASP A 29 27.13 -9.30 -6.78
N LEU A 30 25.95 -9.90 -7.01
CA LEU A 30 24.68 -9.17 -7.18
C LEU A 30 24.25 -8.44 -5.90
N ASN A 31 24.41 -9.08 -4.75
CA ASN A 31 24.14 -8.45 -3.46
C ASN A 31 25.11 -7.29 -3.18
N ASN A 32 26.36 -7.40 -3.64
CA ASN A 32 27.37 -6.35 -3.49
C ASN A 32 27.28 -5.23 -4.53
N LEU A 33 26.62 -5.44 -5.68
CA LEU A 33 26.54 -4.46 -6.78
C LEU A 33 25.91 -3.15 -6.37
N PHE A 34 24.94 -3.21 -5.46
CA PHE A 34 24.21 -2.06 -4.97
C PHE A 34 24.75 -1.52 -3.64
N ASP A 35 25.95 -1.94 -3.20
CA ASP A 35 26.63 -1.25 -2.09
C ASP A 35 27.03 0.16 -2.56
N ILE A 36 26.36 1.16 -1.99
CA ILE A 36 26.55 2.58 -2.32
C ILE A 36 27.84 3.11 -1.68
N ALA A 37 28.35 2.45 -0.63
CA ALA A 37 29.56 2.88 0.04
C ALA A 37 30.82 2.61 -0.79
N ASN A 38 31.80 3.49 -0.67
CA ASN A 38 33.11 3.32 -1.30
C ASN A 38 33.79 2.03 -0.78
N ALA A 39 34.56 1.34 -1.64
CA ALA A 39 35.33 0.15 -1.27
C ALA A 39 36.21 0.38 -0.03
N ASN A 40 36.78 1.58 0.08
CA ASN A 40 37.64 1.98 1.21
C ASN A 40 36.88 2.78 2.28
N ALA A 41 35.54 2.77 2.29
CA ALA A 41 34.75 3.59 3.22
C ALA A 41 35.10 3.32 4.69
N LEU A 42 35.37 2.06 5.05
CA LEU A 42 35.80 1.71 6.40
C LEU A 42 37.14 2.34 6.78
N GLU A 43 38.05 2.57 5.83
CA GLU A 43 39.34 3.23 6.11
C GLU A 43 39.19 4.75 6.22
N ILE A 44 38.25 5.33 5.46
CA ILE A 44 38.00 6.78 5.43
C ILE A 44 37.24 7.25 6.67
N ILE A 45 36.32 6.44 7.20
CA ILE A 45 35.52 6.78 8.37
C ILE A 45 36.38 6.74 9.64
N LYS A 46 36.47 7.89 10.33
CA LYS A 46 37.23 8.05 11.58
C LYS A 46 36.41 7.75 12.84
N ILE A 47 35.09 7.82 12.75
CA ILE A 47 34.17 7.61 13.88
C ILE A 47 33.81 6.12 13.94
N GLU A 48 33.98 5.49 15.09
CA GLU A 48 33.77 4.05 15.23
C GLU A 48 32.29 3.67 15.15
N GLU A 49 31.41 4.53 15.66
CA GLU A 49 29.96 4.37 15.58
C GLU A 49 29.48 4.33 14.11
N ASP A 50 30.01 5.22 13.26
CA ASP A 50 29.66 5.28 11.85
C ASP A 50 30.19 4.06 11.08
N ARG A 51 31.36 3.53 11.46
CA ARG A 51 31.90 2.27 10.90
C ARG A 51 30.98 1.10 11.23
N LYS A 52 30.53 1.03 12.49
CA LYS A 52 29.61 -0.02 12.96
C LYS A 52 28.25 0.09 12.26
N LEU A 53 27.72 1.30 12.10
CA LEU A 53 26.48 1.53 11.36
C LEU A 53 26.59 1.09 9.89
N LEU A 54 27.71 1.40 9.24
CA LEU A 54 27.94 0.96 7.86
C LEU A 54 28.02 -0.58 7.76
N LEU A 55 28.65 -1.25 8.72
CA LEU A 55 28.68 -2.71 8.78
C LEU A 55 27.28 -3.30 8.99
N SER A 56 26.48 -2.73 9.90
CA SER A 56 25.09 -3.16 10.13
C SER A 56 24.17 -2.91 8.93
N GLN A 57 24.49 -1.95 8.05
CA GLN A 57 23.79 -1.77 6.77
C GLN A 57 24.17 -2.83 5.72
N ARG A 58 25.40 -3.37 5.81
CA ARG A 58 25.92 -4.41 4.92
C ARG A 58 25.53 -5.82 5.36
N GLU A 59 25.14 -6.01 6.62
CA GLU A 59 24.64 -7.30 7.11
C GLU A 59 23.37 -7.73 6.35
N SER A 60 23.31 -9.01 5.97
CA SER A 60 22.16 -9.59 5.29
C SER A 60 20.99 -9.73 6.27
N GLY A 61 19.84 -9.15 5.89
CA GLY A 61 18.69 -8.96 6.77
C GLY A 61 18.55 -7.47 7.07
N TRP A 62 17.51 -6.85 6.52
CA TRP A 62 17.25 -5.41 6.63
C TRP A 62 17.08 -4.96 8.09
N THR A 63 18.19 -4.69 8.76
CA THR A 63 18.23 -4.09 10.10
C THR A 63 18.46 -2.58 10.01
N GLY A 64 19.02 -2.11 8.89
CA GLY A 64 19.32 -0.70 8.63
C GLY A 64 18.26 0.01 7.78
N CYS A 65 16.99 0.02 8.20
CA CYS A 65 16.02 0.91 7.57
C CYS A 65 16.16 2.32 8.16
N LEU A 66 16.55 3.30 7.34
CA LEU A 66 16.44 4.73 7.67
C LEU A 66 14.97 5.19 7.59
N MET A 67 13.99 4.36 7.97
CA MET A 67 12.64 4.84 8.18
C MET A 67 12.67 5.60 9.49
N GLY A 68 12.71 6.93 9.40
CA GLY A 68 12.43 7.79 10.53
C GLY A 68 11.08 7.38 11.11
N ILE A 69 11.05 7.05 12.40
CA ILE A 69 9.80 6.85 13.13
C ILE A 69 9.01 8.15 12.99
N ASP A 70 7.81 8.09 12.39
CA ASP A 70 6.92 9.25 12.34
C ASP A 70 6.49 9.57 13.77
N MET A 71 7.22 10.50 14.39
CA MET A 71 7.02 10.93 15.76
C MET A 71 5.59 11.46 15.99
N LYS A 72 4.90 11.91 14.94
CA LYS A 72 3.48 12.33 15.03
C LYS A 72 2.56 11.12 15.13
N LEU A 73 2.87 10.03 14.44
CA LEU A 73 2.14 8.78 14.51
C LEU A 73 2.38 8.10 15.87
N ALA A 74 3.63 7.99 16.31
CA ALA A 74 3.98 7.40 17.60
C ALA A 74 3.29 8.11 18.78
N LYS A 75 3.32 9.45 18.82
CA LYS A 75 2.60 10.26 19.82
C LYS A 75 1.07 10.17 19.72
N ARG A 76 0.53 9.77 18.57
CA ARG A 76 -0.92 9.52 18.42
C ARG A 76 -1.26 8.16 19.01
N GLU A 77 -0.48 7.13 18.69
CA GLU A 77 -0.66 5.76 19.19
C GLU A 77 -0.51 5.70 20.71
N GLU A 78 0.48 6.38 21.28
CA GLU A 78 0.68 6.49 22.73
C GLU A 78 -0.54 7.13 23.43
N ARG A 79 -1.11 8.21 22.86
CA ARG A 79 -2.34 8.82 23.37
C ARG A 79 -3.57 7.93 23.23
N VAL A 80 -3.60 7.06 22.23
CA VAL A 80 -4.68 6.06 22.08
C VAL A 80 -4.54 5.00 23.16
N LEU A 81 -3.35 4.45 23.36
CA LEU A 81 -3.08 3.45 24.40
C LEU A 81 -3.40 3.99 25.79
N LEU A 82 -2.97 5.20 26.14
CA LEU A 82 -3.31 5.84 27.42
C LEU A 82 -4.82 5.91 27.67
N ARG A 83 -5.63 6.21 26.64
CA ARG A 83 -7.09 6.25 26.77
C ARG A 83 -7.70 4.85 26.95
N VAL A 84 -7.15 3.85 26.28
CA VAL A 84 -7.58 2.45 26.44
C VAL A 84 -7.28 1.99 27.86
N THR A 85 -6.04 2.18 28.34
CA THR A 85 -5.63 1.80 29.69
C THR A 85 -6.40 2.56 30.77
N GLU A 86 -6.72 3.84 30.55
CA GLU A 86 -7.58 4.59 31.47
C GLU A 86 -9.00 4.04 31.50
N GLN A 87 -9.57 3.69 30.35
CA GLN A 87 -10.90 3.08 30.26
C GLN A 87 -10.94 1.70 30.91
N GLU A 88 -9.92 0.87 30.69
CA GLU A 88 -9.76 -0.43 31.36
C GLU A 88 -9.65 -0.27 32.89
N ASN A 89 -8.89 0.72 33.37
CA ASN A 89 -8.82 1.04 34.80
C ASN A 89 -10.15 1.53 35.38
N ARG A 90 -10.94 2.29 34.60
CA ARG A 90 -12.29 2.69 35.01
C ARG A 90 -13.23 1.50 35.08
N LEU A 91 -13.15 0.59 34.11
CA LEU A 91 -13.92 -0.66 34.10
C LEU A 91 -13.53 -1.58 35.28
N ALA A 92 -12.24 -1.74 35.56
CA ALA A 92 -11.74 -2.53 36.69
C ALA A 92 -12.19 -1.95 38.05
N LYS A 93 -12.18 -0.62 38.21
CA LYS A 93 -12.68 0.05 39.42
C LYS A 93 -14.20 -0.08 39.57
N ALA A 94 -14.95 -0.01 38.47
CA ALA A 94 -16.40 -0.25 38.49
C ALA A 94 -16.74 -1.71 38.85
N HIS A 95 -15.96 -2.67 38.35
CA HIS A 95 -16.07 -4.08 38.73
C HIS A 95 -15.81 -4.29 40.22
N HIS A 96 -14.77 -3.68 40.79
CA HIS A 96 -14.50 -3.77 42.24
C HIS A 96 -15.55 -3.09 43.13
N SER A 97 -16.24 -2.05 42.65
CA SER A 97 -17.37 -1.47 43.40
C SER A 97 -18.65 -2.31 43.32
N SER A 98 -18.82 -3.12 42.27
CA SER A 98 -19.95 -4.06 42.14
C SER A 98 -19.75 -5.30 43.02
N GLU A 99 -18.50 -5.73 43.20
CA GLU A 99 -18.13 -6.92 43.99
C GLU A 99 -18.30 -6.71 45.51
N ILE A 100 -18.38 -5.46 45.99
CA ILE A 100 -18.60 -5.13 47.41
C ILE A 100 -20.09 -5.14 47.78
N ASP A 101 -21.00 -4.94 46.82
CA ASP A 101 -22.45 -4.89 47.08
C ASP A 101 -23.14 -6.25 46.90
N ASP A 102 -22.48 -7.21 46.23
CA ASP A 102 -22.98 -8.58 46.05
C ASP A 102 -22.42 -9.54 47.11
N ASN A 103 -22.73 -9.26 48.38
CA ASN A 103 -22.70 -10.26 49.44
C ASN A 103 -24.12 -10.85 49.62
N PHE A 104 -24.68 -11.40 48.54
CA PHE A 104 -25.85 -12.27 48.62
C PHE A 104 -25.73 -13.41 47.61
N MET A 105 -25.39 -14.58 48.13
CA MET A 105 -25.63 -15.93 47.62
C MET A 105 -26.19 -16.05 46.19
N ASP A 106 -25.42 -16.66 45.28
CA ASP A 106 -25.61 -18.08 44.94
C ASP A 106 -24.41 -18.62 44.14
N SER A 107 -24.06 -19.88 44.39
CA SER A 107 -23.03 -20.62 43.65
C SER A 107 -23.60 -21.13 42.32
N SER A 108 -22.78 -21.29 41.27
CA SER A 108 -22.67 -22.53 40.46
C SER A 108 -21.85 -22.34 39.16
N GLU A 109 -20.73 -23.07 39.10
CA GLU A 109 -20.25 -23.97 38.04
C GLU A 109 -19.89 -23.47 36.62
N GLU A 110 -18.57 -23.47 36.36
CA GLU A 110 -17.83 -24.21 35.30
C GLU A 110 -18.40 -24.29 33.86
N SER A 111 -17.62 -23.81 32.87
CA SER A 111 -17.42 -24.59 31.63
C SER A 111 -16.21 -24.12 30.82
N SER A 112 -15.24 -25.03 30.72
CA SER A 112 -14.05 -24.97 29.87
C SER A 112 -14.39 -25.32 28.41
N GLY A 113 -13.76 -24.63 27.46
CA GLY A 113 -13.83 -25.00 26.04
C GLY A 113 -12.63 -24.49 25.26
N THR A 114 -11.52 -25.24 25.31
CA THR A 114 -10.41 -25.18 24.35
C THR A 114 -10.80 -25.99 23.11
N GLU A 115 -10.63 -25.47 21.89
CA GLU A 115 -10.26 -26.29 20.73
C GLU A 115 -9.29 -25.55 19.79
N ASP A 116 -8.27 -26.31 19.43
CA ASP A 116 -7.13 -26.05 18.55
C ASP A 116 -7.50 -26.44 17.09
N ILE A 117 -6.52 -26.33 16.19
CA ILE A 117 -6.33 -26.93 14.86
C ILE A 117 -6.90 -26.26 13.59
N SER A 118 -6.01 -25.50 12.95
CA SER A 118 -5.28 -25.85 11.71
C SER A 118 -5.92 -25.77 10.30
N ASP A 119 -5.06 -25.28 9.40
CA ASP A 119 -4.85 -25.59 7.98
C ASP A 119 -5.50 -24.79 6.83
N GLN A 120 -4.62 -23.94 6.28
CA GLN A 120 -4.19 -23.87 4.86
C GLN A 120 -5.03 -23.06 3.83
N PRO A 121 -4.35 -22.27 2.98
CA PRO A 121 -4.96 -21.44 1.94
C PRO A 121 -4.94 -22.10 0.55
N GLY A 122 -5.95 -21.80 -0.27
CA GLY A 122 -5.85 -21.93 -1.72
C GLY A 122 -7.19 -21.71 -2.44
N PRO A 123 -7.22 -21.58 -3.78
CA PRO A 123 -6.17 -21.18 -4.71
C PRO A 123 -6.50 -19.88 -5.47
N SER A 124 -5.46 -19.17 -5.91
CA SER A 124 -5.54 -18.07 -6.87
C SER A 124 -6.21 -18.53 -8.17
N SER A 125 -7.39 -17.99 -8.48
CA SER A 125 -8.03 -18.12 -9.79
C SER A 125 -7.78 -16.86 -10.61
N SER A 126 -6.87 -16.96 -11.57
CA SER A 126 -6.68 -16.01 -12.65
C SER A 126 -7.79 -16.19 -13.68
N ILE A 127 -9.00 -15.70 -13.39
CA ILE A 127 -10.12 -15.70 -14.35
C ILE A 127 -10.75 -14.30 -14.33
N THR A 128 -10.47 -13.56 -15.41
CA THR A 128 -11.23 -12.38 -15.90
C THR A 128 -11.25 -11.12 -15.01
N GLN A 129 -10.08 -10.51 -14.73
CA GLN A 129 -10.04 -9.15 -14.16
C GLN A 129 -10.69 -8.10 -15.09
N SER A 130 -10.60 -8.27 -16.41
CA SER A 130 -11.09 -7.26 -17.37
C SER A 130 -12.61 -7.11 -17.40
N SER A 131 -13.39 -8.20 -17.27
CA SER A 131 -14.85 -8.12 -17.29
C SER A 131 -15.43 -7.60 -15.98
N LEU A 132 -14.73 -7.82 -14.87
CA LEU A 132 -15.15 -7.34 -13.55
C LEU A 132 -14.88 -5.83 -13.43
N GLU A 133 -13.75 -5.35 -13.93
CA GLU A 133 -13.41 -3.93 -13.93
C GLU A 133 -14.38 -3.07 -14.77
N GLU A 134 -14.77 -3.53 -15.97
CA GLU A 134 -15.74 -2.80 -16.82
C GLU A 134 -17.14 -2.74 -16.16
N ASN A 135 -17.57 -3.79 -15.46
CA ASN A 135 -18.87 -3.79 -14.77
C ASN A 135 -18.91 -2.86 -13.55
N ILE A 136 -17.79 -2.75 -12.83
CA ILE A 136 -17.68 -1.88 -11.66
C ILE A 136 -17.73 -0.41 -12.09
N ASP A 137 -17.04 -0.04 -13.17
CA ASP A 137 -16.90 1.34 -13.63
C ASP A 137 -18.22 1.93 -14.20
N GLU A 138 -19.06 1.10 -14.83
CA GLU A 138 -20.36 1.53 -15.38
C GLU A 138 -21.40 1.85 -14.31
N GLN A 139 -21.25 1.31 -13.09
CA GLN A 139 -22.17 1.52 -11.98
C GLN A 139 -21.67 2.52 -10.92
N ILE A 140 -20.53 3.19 -11.17
CA ILE A 140 -20.05 4.24 -10.27
C ILE A 140 -20.87 5.51 -10.50
N GLU A 141 -21.76 5.82 -9.57
CA GLU A 141 -22.48 7.09 -9.55
C GLU A 141 -21.61 8.16 -8.86
N LEU A 142 -21.03 9.06 -9.65
CA LEU A 142 -20.34 10.22 -9.10
C LEU A 142 -21.37 11.30 -8.75
N ARG A 143 -21.33 11.82 -7.52
CA ARG A 143 -22.11 13.01 -7.14
C ARG A 143 -21.58 14.21 -7.93
N MET A 144 -22.19 14.47 -9.08
CA MET A 144 -21.90 15.65 -9.89
C MET A 144 -22.50 16.88 -9.20
N GLY A 145 -21.74 17.48 -8.28
CA GLY A 145 -22.04 18.84 -7.83
C GLY A 145 -21.78 19.79 -9.00
N ILE A 146 -22.69 20.72 -9.25
CA ILE A 146 -22.43 21.85 -10.15
C ILE A 146 -21.20 22.57 -9.62
N VAL A 147 -20.09 22.52 -10.36
CA VAL A 147 -18.86 23.22 -9.99
C VAL A 147 -19.06 24.68 -10.34
N GLY A 148 -19.52 25.49 -9.37
CA GLY A 148 -19.54 26.95 -9.48
C GLY A 148 -20.31 27.51 -10.69
N GLY A 149 -21.46 26.94 -11.03
CA GLY A 149 -22.29 27.39 -12.15
C GLY A 149 -21.84 26.93 -13.55
N MET A 150 -20.67 26.28 -13.68
CA MET A 150 -20.20 25.71 -14.95
C MET A 150 -20.71 24.28 -15.15
N LYS A 151 -20.98 23.91 -16.41
CA LYS A 151 -21.46 22.56 -16.75
C LYS A 151 -20.28 21.58 -16.62
N CYS A 152 -20.43 20.58 -15.77
CA CYS A 152 -19.48 19.48 -15.68
C CYS A 152 -19.90 18.36 -16.62
N PHE A 153 -19.06 18.01 -17.59
CA PHE A 153 -19.28 16.90 -18.54
C PHE A 153 -18.40 15.67 -18.19
N LEU A 154 -17.65 15.73 -17.07
CA LEU A 154 -16.80 14.66 -16.58
C LEU A 154 -17.67 13.53 -16.03
N THR A 155 -17.91 12.51 -16.84
CA THR A 155 -18.65 11.31 -16.45
C THR A 155 -17.70 10.24 -15.88
N PRO A 156 -18.21 9.30 -15.06
CA PRO A 156 -17.43 8.15 -14.59
C PRO A 156 -16.78 7.38 -15.75
N LYS A 157 -17.47 7.30 -16.89
CA LYS A 157 -16.96 6.66 -18.11
C LYS A 157 -15.73 7.37 -18.68
N ILE A 158 -15.73 8.71 -18.71
CA ILE A 158 -14.55 9.48 -19.13
C ILE A 158 -13.41 9.25 -18.13
N MET A 159 -13.69 9.24 -16.82
CA MET A 159 -12.66 8.99 -15.79
C MET A 159 -12.03 7.60 -15.95
N ALA A 160 -12.85 6.56 -16.15
CA ALA A 160 -12.38 5.20 -16.37
C ALA A 160 -11.44 5.10 -17.58
N VAL A 161 -11.80 5.75 -18.70
CA VAL A 161 -10.96 5.82 -19.90
C VAL A 161 -9.65 6.54 -19.61
N LEU A 162 -9.71 7.71 -18.96
CA LEU A 162 -8.51 8.48 -18.63
C LEU A 162 -7.54 7.72 -17.71
N ASP A 163 -8.05 6.92 -16.79
CA ASP A 163 -7.24 6.11 -15.88
C ASP A 163 -6.68 4.86 -16.56
N ARG A 164 -7.49 4.17 -17.38
CA ARG A 164 -7.06 2.99 -18.15
C ARG A 164 -5.91 3.29 -19.09
N PHE A 165 -5.92 4.47 -19.71
CA PHE A 165 -4.86 4.92 -20.61
C PHE A 165 -3.75 5.72 -19.91
N HIS A 166 -3.78 5.81 -18.57
CA HIS A 166 -2.79 6.55 -17.77
C HIS A 166 -2.55 7.99 -18.28
N ILE A 167 -3.61 8.65 -18.75
CA ILE A 167 -3.51 9.98 -19.35
C ILE A 167 -3.17 10.98 -18.25
N SER A 168 -2.19 11.85 -18.46
CA SER A 168 -1.85 12.90 -17.49
C SER A 168 -2.98 13.93 -17.36
N GLN A 169 -3.07 14.64 -16.23
CA GLN A 169 -4.11 15.68 -16.06
C GLN A 169 -4.02 16.78 -17.13
N ARG A 170 -2.79 17.18 -17.51
CA ARG A 170 -2.58 18.18 -18.57
C ARG A 170 -3.04 17.65 -19.93
N SER A 171 -2.67 16.42 -20.27
CA SER A 171 -3.10 15.78 -21.52
C SER A 171 -4.62 15.63 -21.57
N ALA A 172 -5.26 15.31 -20.44
CA ALA A 172 -6.71 15.20 -20.35
C ALA A 172 -7.39 16.55 -20.63
N VAL A 173 -6.87 17.67 -20.10
CA VAL A 173 -7.40 19.02 -20.43
C VAL A 173 -7.41 19.25 -21.94
N PHE A 174 -6.26 19.06 -22.60
CA PHE A 174 -6.14 19.30 -24.05
C PHE A 174 -7.05 18.41 -24.89
N ILE A 175 -7.14 17.11 -24.54
CA ILE A 175 -8.00 16.17 -25.27
C ILE A 175 -9.46 16.58 -25.11
N LEU A 176 -9.88 16.89 -23.88
CA LEU A 176 -11.27 17.22 -23.60
C LEU A 176 -11.68 18.58 -24.18
N GLU A 177 -10.77 19.56 -24.19
CA GLU A 177 -10.96 20.85 -24.82
C GLU A 177 -11.13 20.72 -26.34
N ALA A 178 -10.21 20.01 -27.01
CA ALA A 178 -10.30 19.76 -28.44
C ALA A 178 -11.57 18.98 -28.82
N VAL A 179 -11.98 18.01 -28.01
CA VAL A 179 -13.23 17.27 -28.22
C VAL A 179 -14.44 18.19 -28.03
N ALA A 180 -14.47 19.02 -26.98
CA ALA A 180 -15.55 19.96 -26.75
C ALA A 180 -15.69 20.98 -27.88
N GLU A 181 -14.56 21.52 -28.37
CA GLU A 181 -14.51 22.44 -29.50
C GLU A 181 -15.03 21.77 -30.79
N SER A 182 -14.60 20.53 -31.06
CA SER A 182 -15.06 19.77 -32.23
C SER A 182 -16.57 19.46 -32.21
N LEU A 183 -17.16 19.36 -31.02
CA LEU A 183 -18.59 19.14 -30.81
C LEU A 183 -19.41 20.46 -30.83
N GLY A 184 -18.74 21.61 -30.97
CA GLY A 184 -19.40 22.93 -30.99
C GLY A 184 -19.84 23.42 -29.61
N HIS A 185 -19.21 22.93 -28.53
CA HIS A 185 -19.46 23.43 -27.18
C HIS A 185 -18.56 24.62 -26.85
N ASN A 186 -19.13 25.64 -26.20
CA ASN A 186 -18.37 26.77 -25.68
C ASN A 186 -17.47 26.31 -24.53
N ILE A 187 -16.16 26.48 -24.68
CA ILE A 187 -15.14 26.09 -23.68
C ILE A 187 -15.37 26.84 -22.37
N ASP A 188 -15.78 28.11 -22.43
CA ASP A 188 -16.05 28.96 -21.27
C ASP A 188 -17.23 28.49 -20.40
N GLU A 189 -18.15 27.68 -20.95
CA GLU A 189 -19.27 27.11 -20.19
C GLU A 189 -18.91 25.81 -19.47
N LEU A 190 -17.76 25.21 -19.80
CA LEU A 190 -17.35 23.89 -19.34
C LEU A 190 -16.32 23.97 -18.21
N ALA A 191 -16.49 23.13 -17.20
CA ALA A 191 -15.54 23.03 -16.09
C ALA A 191 -14.26 22.21 -16.46
N ILE A 192 -13.63 22.50 -17.60
CA ILE A 192 -12.37 21.85 -18.04
C ILE A 192 -11.19 22.58 -17.39
N ASN A 193 -10.87 22.25 -16.15
CA ASN A 193 -9.63 22.71 -15.54
C ASN A 193 -8.88 21.55 -14.87
N GLN A 194 -7.56 21.70 -14.78
CA GLN A 194 -6.67 20.67 -14.26
C GLN A 194 -7.06 20.23 -12.83
N ASN A 195 -7.39 21.19 -11.95
CA ASN A 195 -7.77 20.91 -10.57
C ASN A 195 -9.10 20.15 -10.47
N THR A 196 -10.03 20.42 -11.37
CA THR A 196 -11.34 19.78 -11.44
C THR A 196 -11.14 18.35 -11.88
N ILE A 197 -10.45 18.11 -12.99
CA ILE A 197 -10.15 16.75 -13.45
C ILE A 197 -9.42 15.96 -12.36
N GLN A 198 -8.43 16.56 -11.68
CA GLN A 198 -7.75 15.92 -10.56
C GLN A 198 -8.72 15.49 -9.45
N ARG A 199 -9.55 16.41 -8.94
CA ARG A 199 -10.52 16.10 -7.89
C ARG A 199 -11.49 15.01 -8.30
N TYR A 200 -12.00 15.06 -9.53
CA TYR A 200 -12.91 14.04 -10.05
C TYR A 200 -12.25 12.67 -10.15
N ARG A 201 -10.97 12.60 -10.53
CA ARG A 201 -10.23 11.32 -10.50
C ARG A 201 -10.03 10.80 -9.09
N GLU A 202 -9.66 11.67 -8.15
CA GLU A 202 -9.51 11.26 -6.75
C GLU A 202 -10.82 10.69 -6.19
N ASP A 203 -11.96 11.33 -6.49
CA ASP A 203 -13.26 10.87 -6.02
C ASP A 203 -13.72 9.59 -6.73
N PHE A 204 -13.43 9.45 -8.03
CA PHE A 204 -13.63 8.21 -8.78
C PHE A 204 -12.82 7.05 -8.19
N CYS A 205 -11.51 7.26 -7.95
CA CYS A 205 -10.64 6.27 -7.34
C CYS A 205 -11.09 5.86 -5.93
N LYS A 206 -11.51 6.82 -5.08
CA LYS A 206 -12.05 6.51 -3.74
C LYS A 206 -13.31 5.66 -3.82
N THR A 207 -14.21 5.99 -4.74
CA THR A 207 -15.48 5.28 -4.93
C THR A 207 -15.23 3.87 -5.44
N LYS A 208 -14.36 3.73 -6.45
CA LYS A 208 -13.91 2.45 -7.00
C LYS A 208 -13.28 1.58 -5.91
N ALA A 209 -12.36 2.12 -5.11
CA ALA A 209 -11.72 1.40 -4.01
C ALA A 209 -12.72 0.93 -2.94
N THR A 210 -13.71 1.76 -2.60
CA THR A 210 -14.75 1.40 -1.62
C THR A 210 -15.62 0.26 -2.14
N ARG A 211 -16.00 0.31 -3.42
CA ARG A 211 -16.80 -0.73 -4.06
C ARG A 211 -16.04 -2.06 -4.16
N ILE A 212 -14.78 -2.02 -4.57
CA ILE A 212 -13.90 -3.19 -4.60
C ILE A 212 -13.79 -3.80 -3.20
N LYS A 213 -13.55 -2.99 -2.15
CA LYS A 213 -13.50 -3.47 -0.76
C LYS A 213 -14.80 -4.13 -0.30
N GLY A 214 -15.96 -3.67 -0.80
CA GLY A 214 -17.26 -4.27 -0.50
C GLY A 214 -17.49 -5.64 -1.16
N LEU A 215 -16.76 -5.96 -2.23
CA LEU A 215 -16.89 -7.25 -2.93
C LEU A 215 -16.10 -8.39 -2.27
N PHE A 216 -15.10 -8.07 -1.46
CA PHE A 216 -14.22 -9.04 -0.78
C PHE A 216 -14.50 -9.15 0.72
N LYS A 217 -15.71 -8.76 1.16
CA LYS A 217 -16.10 -8.72 2.57
C LYS A 217 -17.07 -9.85 2.92
#